data_AF-A0ABC9CBP2-F1
#
_entry.id   AF-A0ABC9CBP2-F1
#
_cell.length_a   1.000
_cell.length_b   1.000
_cell.length_c   1.000
_cell.angle_alpha   90.00
_cell.angle_beta   90.00
_cell.angle_gamma   90.00
#
_symmetry.space_group_name_H-M   'P 1'
#
loop_
_entity.id
_entity.type
_entity.pdbx_description
1 polymer ?
#
loop_
_entity_poly.entity_id
_entity_poly.type
_entity_poly.pdbx_seq_one_letter_code
_entity_poly.pdbx_strand_id
1 'polypeptide(L)'
;MEVAAKRSRAAGGSAPDRLSALPDDLRRRVLSFLSSRQSVRTTVLSKQWVDLWRSVPAINLYSLEFERERKRNNALRKMNDFTSKFLMLHNTECLDVFRLHIPSYIRYYHPRLDVHRWIPRGIKYQPLVIEIYAHQSVIPCLGSAFHRLKKLDLSDLSLDHSFSERLNSGCPVLEDLVLDGCSNEFAGGIQSDTLKNLVVNYCRSDVAVALVVRAPCLASLCFKFGVSQKGQTILVGSLFNVISLTLEGFGATAFLDKELDNFPTFDNFRTLSLMRCPSSKSDVQKFKALGRFLQKSPNLEKLTMQHFWYSEGTERKALKCDQPFLETVRPVVGPIEFPVLENLRNLFLNKCDLRDNFRILRHLLQSSPNLETLTVWCCELPEGPAEGKGRAKSRSLNLVCCQCNKLKSTEIIYKKGGKVQELVNFLLDISHSAPENKMTLTKV
;
A
#
# COMPACT_ATOMS: atom_id res chain seq x y z
N MET A 1 -75.17 -21.85 28.34
CA MET A 1 -74.27 -20.80 28.88
C MET A 1 -73.03 -21.56 29.32
N GLU A 2 -71.84 -21.38 28.75
CA GLU A 2 -71.10 -20.12 28.68
C GLU A 2 -70.07 -20.19 27.54
N VAL A 3 -70.04 -19.16 26.69
CA VAL A 3 -69.12 -19.03 25.55
C VAL A 3 -67.85 -18.36 26.07
N ALA A 4 -66.72 -19.06 26.06
CA ALA A 4 -65.44 -18.49 26.45
C ALA A 4 -64.95 -17.51 25.37
N ALA A 5 -64.95 -16.22 25.72
CA ALA A 5 -64.59 -15.11 24.86
C ALA A 5 -63.11 -15.15 24.43
N LYS A 6 -62.90 -15.05 23.12
CA LYS A 6 -61.61 -14.83 22.45
C LYS A 6 -61.07 -13.46 22.88
N ARG A 7 -60.01 -13.42 23.70
CA ARG A 7 -59.29 -12.17 24.00
C ARG A 7 -58.54 -11.69 22.74
N SER A 8 -59.10 -10.71 22.05
CA SER A 8 -58.40 -9.90 21.05
C SER A 8 -57.28 -9.12 21.73
N ARG A 9 -56.03 -9.37 21.35
CA ARG A 9 -54.91 -8.48 21.74
C ARG A 9 -55.10 -7.15 21.04
N ALA A 10 -55.03 -6.08 21.84
CA ALA A 10 -55.10 -4.70 21.41
C ALA A 10 -54.13 -4.44 20.26
N ALA A 11 -54.66 -3.84 19.19
CA ALA A 11 -53.88 -3.23 18.13
C ALA A 11 -53.15 -2.01 18.71
N GLY A 12 -51.98 -2.24 19.31
CA GLY A 12 -50.98 -1.20 19.46
C GLY A 12 -50.50 -0.83 18.05
N GLY A 13 -50.67 0.43 17.66
CA GLY A 13 -50.20 0.94 16.37
C GLY A 13 -48.70 0.74 16.21
N SER A 14 -48.31 -0.41 15.65
CA SER A 14 -46.96 -0.61 15.14
C SER A 14 -46.82 0.37 13.99
N ALA A 15 -45.87 1.30 14.08
CA ALA A 15 -45.35 1.94 12.88
C ALA A 15 -45.09 0.82 11.85
N PRO A 16 -45.53 0.98 10.59
CA PRO A 16 -45.34 -0.05 9.58
C PRO A 16 -43.86 -0.42 9.54
N ASP A 17 -43.54 -1.71 9.54
CA ASP A 17 -42.16 -2.18 9.45
C ASP A 17 -41.59 -1.77 8.08
N ARG A 18 -41.00 -0.58 8.05
CA ARG A 18 -40.48 0.07 6.83
C ARG A 18 -39.31 -0.71 6.23
N LEU A 19 -38.61 -1.52 7.05
CA LEU A 19 -37.50 -2.35 6.58
C LEU A 19 -38.02 -3.62 5.91
N SER A 20 -39.08 -4.23 6.46
CA SER A 20 -39.79 -5.33 5.80
C SER A 20 -40.57 -4.89 4.55
N ALA A 21 -40.97 -3.63 4.46
CA ALA A 21 -41.61 -3.09 3.26
C ALA A 21 -40.65 -2.93 2.05
N LEU A 22 -39.33 -3.05 2.26
CA LEU A 22 -38.37 -3.00 1.17
C LEU A 22 -38.45 -4.27 0.29
N PRO A 23 -38.26 -4.15 -1.04
CA PRO A 23 -38.03 -5.30 -1.91
C PRO A 23 -36.88 -6.17 -1.41
N ASP A 24 -36.96 -7.49 -1.67
CA ASP A 24 -35.94 -8.45 -1.25
C ASP A 24 -34.54 -8.07 -1.75
N ASP A 25 -34.43 -7.48 -2.95
CA ASP A 25 -33.17 -7.02 -3.53
C ASP A 25 -32.47 -5.96 -2.68
N LEU A 26 -33.21 -4.96 -2.20
CA LEU A 26 -32.67 -3.92 -1.33
C LEU A 26 -32.29 -4.49 0.04
N ARG A 27 -33.08 -5.43 0.57
CA ARG A 27 -32.74 -6.12 1.83
C ARG A 27 -31.45 -6.94 1.68
N ARG A 28 -31.30 -7.69 0.58
CA ARG A 28 -30.07 -8.43 0.27
C ARG A 28 -28.88 -7.50 0.11
N ARG A 29 -29.07 -6.34 -0.52
CA ARG A 29 -28.02 -5.31 -0.65
C ARG A 29 -27.62 -4.77 0.72
N VAL A 30 -28.56 -4.47 1.61
CA VAL A 30 -28.24 -4.06 2.99
C VAL A 30 -27.47 -5.16 3.72
N LEU A 31 -27.92 -6.42 3.65
CA LEU A 31 -27.23 -7.55 4.26
C LEU A 31 -25.82 -7.81 3.67
N SER A 32 -25.57 -7.40 2.42
CA SER A 32 -24.26 -7.56 1.78
C SER A 32 -23.15 -6.70 2.41
N PHE A 33 -23.53 -5.62 3.11
CA PHE A 33 -22.58 -4.78 3.86
C PHE A 33 -22.27 -5.33 5.26
N LEU A 34 -23.03 -6.33 5.73
CA LEU A 34 -22.84 -6.94 7.03
C LEU A 34 -21.90 -8.15 6.94
N SER A 35 -21.37 -8.58 8.08
CA SER A 35 -20.75 -9.90 8.16
C SER A 35 -21.78 -11.01 7.96
N SER A 36 -21.33 -12.18 7.52
CA SER A 36 -22.21 -13.35 7.35
C SER A 36 -22.90 -13.72 8.66
N ARG A 37 -22.25 -13.57 9.83
CA ARG A 37 -22.88 -13.86 11.13
C ARG A 37 -23.94 -12.83 11.51
N GLN A 38 -23.71 -11.55 11.22
CA GLN A 38 -24.69 -10.49 11.44
C GLN A 38 -25.90 -10.68 10.51
N SER A 39 -25.68 -11.05 9.25
CA SER A 39 -26.75 -11.35 8.29
C SER A 39 -27.62 -12.53 8.73
N VAL A 40 -27.05 -13.56 9.34
CA VAL A 40 -27.86 -14.64 9.93
C VAL A 40 -28.60 -14.18 11.19
N ARG A 41 -28.08 -13.21 11.95
CA ARG A 41 -28.76 -12.68 13.13
C ARG A 41 -29.98 -11.84 12.80
N THR A 42 -30.06 -11.22 11.62
CA THR A 42 -31.25 -10.44 11.22
C THR A 42 -32.50 -11.31 11.05
N THR A 43 -32.35 -12.63 11.01
CA THR A 43 -33.47 -13.59 10.96
C THR A 43 -34.45 -13.45 12.15
N VAL A 44 -34.00 -12.90 13.28
CA VAL A 44 -34.88 -12.65 14.45
C VAL A 44 -35.77 -11.42 14.31
N LEU A 45 -35.52 -10.56 13.32
CA LEU A 45 -36.25 -9.30 13.14
C LEU A 45 -37.67 -9.54 12.61
N SER A 46 -37.83 -10.44 11.63
CA SER A 46 -39.13 -10.78 11.02
C SER A 46 -39.01 -12.04 10.16
N LYS A 47 -40.14 -12.72 9.92
CA LYS A 47 -40.22 -13.92 9.08
C LYS A 47 -39.64 -13.70 7.67
N GLN A 48 -39.73 -12.48 7.15
CA GLN A 48 -39.24 -12.13 5.83
C GLN A 48 -37.70 -12.09 5.73
N TRP A 49 -36.98 -12.11 6.85
CA TRP A 49 -35.52 -12.07 6.88
C TRP A 49 -34.88 -13.44 7.07
N VAL A 50 -35.68 -14.47 7.39
CA VAL A 50 -35.22 -15.79 7.82
C VAL A 50 -34.33 -16.47 6.79
N ASP A 51 -34.65 -16.37 5.51
CA ASP A 51 -33.92 -17.06 4.43
C ASP A 51 -33.13 -16.12 3.52
N LEU A 52 -33.25 -14.79 3.68
CA LEU A 52 -32.59 -13.82 2.81
C LEU A 52 -31.06 -13.99 2.79
N TRP A 53 -30.44 -14.26 3.94
CA TRP A 53 -29.00 -14.44 4.06
C TRP A 53 -28.44 -15.55 3.16
N ARG A 54 -29.27 -16.54 2.75
CA ARG A 54 -28.84 -17.64 1.88
C ARG A 54 -28.55 -17.19 0.45
N SER A 55 -29.13 -16.07 0.01
CA SER A 55 -28.97 -15.54 -1.35
C SER A 55 -28.30 -14.16 -1.39
N VAL A 56 -27.64 -13.75 -0.29
CA VAL A 56 -26.89 -12.49 -0.24
C VAL A 56 -25.64 -12.61 -1.13
N PRO A 57 -25.39 -11.68 -2.06
CA PRO A 57 -24.25 -11.79 -3.00
C PRO A 57 -22.89 -11.50 -2.35
N ALA A 58 -22.81 -11.40 -1.02
CA ALA A 58 -21.56 -11.18 -0.30
C ALA A 58 -21.42 -12.16 0.87
N ILE A 59 -20.26 -12.81 0.95
CA ILE A 59 -19.87 -13.64 2.08
C ILE A 59 -18.70 -12.94 2.77
N ASN A 60 -18.92 -12.53 4.01
CA ASN A 60 -17.96 -11.76 4.80
C ASN A 60 -17.69 -12.50 6.12
N LEU A 61 -16.58 -13.25 6.18
CA LEU A 61 -16.23 -14.12 7.30
C LEU A 61 -15.02 -13.56 8.06
N TYR A 62 -15.26 -13.03 9.26
CA TYR A 62 -14.21 -12.49 10.13
C TYR A 62 -14.11 -13.29 11.42
N SER A 63 -12.90 -13.73 11.78
CA SER A 63 -12.67 -14.42 13.05
C SER A 63 -12.99 -13.55 14.27
N LEU A 64 -12.80 -12.22 14.15
CA LEU A 64 -13.05 -11.23 15.20
C LEU A 64 -14.47 -11.30 15.77
N GLU A 65 -15.44 -11.75 14.97
CA GLU A 65 -16.83 -11.87 15.41
C GLU A 65 -17.03 -12.88 16.53
N PHE A 66 -16.12 -13.84 16.65
CA PHE A 66 -16.18 -14.93 17.60
C PHE A 66 -15.35 -14.65 18.86
N GLU A 67 -14.64 -13.52 18.94
CA GLU A 67 -13.73 -13.20 20.06
C GLU A 67 -14.43 -12.90 21.39
N ARG A 68 -15.73 -12.57 21.37
CA ARG A 68 -16.52 -12.34 22.60
C ARG A 68 -16.74 -13.62 23.44
N GLU A 69 -16.25 -14.76 22.99
CA GLU A 69 -16.34 -16.02 23.72
C GLU A 69 -15.31 -16.07 24.85
N ARG A 70 -15.77 -16.41 26.05
CA ARG A 70 -14.96 -16.48 27.29
C ARG A 70 -13.70 -17.35 27.19
N LYS A 71 -13.71 -18.34 26.28
CA LYS A 71 -12.58 -19.23 26.01
C LYS A 71 -12.29 -19.24 24.51
N ARG A 72 -11.03 -18.98 24.14
CA ARG A 72 -10.53 -18.93 22.76
C ARG A 72 -10.87 -20.19 21.94
N ASN A 73 -10.75 -21.38 22.52
CA ASN A 73 -11.08 -22.63 21.83
C ASN A 73 -12.57 -22.73 21.44
N ASN A 74 -13.47 -22.14 22.25
CA ASN A 74 -14.89 -22.13 21.96
C ASN A 74 -15.24 -21.19 20.80
N ALA A 75 -14.57 -20.03 20.71
CA ALA A 75 -14.69 -19.10 19.58
C ALA A 75 -14.44 -19.80 18.26
N LEU A 76 -13.35 -20.56 18.19
CA LEU A 76 -12.89 -21.21 16.96
C LEU A 76 -13.78 -22.40 16.57
N ARG A 77 -14.21 -23.22 17.53
CA ARG A 77 -15.17 -24.28 17.24
C ARG A 77 -16.49 -23.70 16.71
N LYS A 78 -17.00 -22.64 17.35
CA LYS A 78 -18.20 -21.93 16.90
C LYS A 78 -18.03 -21.34 15.51
N MET A 79 -16.86 -20.75 15.21
CA MET A 79 -16.54 -20.27 13.87
C MET A 79 -16.54 -21.41 12.87
N ASN A 80 -15.90 -22.55 13.21
CA ASN A 80 -15.83 -23.69 12.32
C ASN A 80 -17.20 -24.26 11.97
N ASP A 81 -18.03 -24.47 12.99
CA ASP A 81 -19.39 -24.97 12.86
C ASP A 81 -20.28 -23.99 12.09
N PHE A 82 -20.18 -22.69 12.41
CA PHE A 82 -20.93 -21.64 11.74
C PHE A 82 -20.55 -21.56 10.27
N THR A 83 -19.27 -21.36 9.94
CA THR A 83 -18.80 -21.16 8.57
C THR A 83 -19.10 -22.38 7.71
N SER A 84 -18.88 -23.58 8.24
CA SER A 84 -19.17 -24.82 7.50
C SER A 84 -20.66 -24.94 7.19
N LYS A 85 -21.55 -24.70 8.16
CA LYS A 85 -23.01 -24.74 7.94
C LYS A 85 -23.48 -23.62 7.02
N PHE A 86 -22.97 -22.40 7.23
CA PHE A 86 -23.31 -21.23 6.42
C PHE A 86 -22.98 -21.47 4.95
N LEU A 87 -21.75 -21.89 4.62
CA LEU A 87 -21.34 -22.15 3.24
C LEU A 87 -22.10 -23.31 2.59
N MET A 88 -22.55 -24.30 3.37
CA MET A 88 -23.37 -25.42 2.89
C MET A 88 -24.82 -25.01 2.58
N LEU A 89 -25.36 -24.04 3.32
CA LEU A 89 -26.73 -23.57 3.18
C LEU A 89 -26.86 -22.35 2.27
N HIS A 90 -25.74 -21.69 1.96
CA HIS A 90 -25.69 -20.58 1.02
C HIS A 90 -26.02 -21.09 -0.39
N ASN A 91 -26.88 -20.35 -1.08
CA ASN A 91 -27.41 -20.71 -2.38
C ASN A 91 -27.65 -19.44 -3.21
N THR A 92 -26.57 -18.91 -3.78
CA THR A 92 -26.59 -17.85 -4.79
C THR A 92 -26.03 -18.40 -6.10
N GLU A 93 -26.41 -17.80 -7.22
CA GLU A 93 -25.83 -18.14 -8.52
C GLU A 93 -24.40 -17.61 -8.65
N CYS A 94 -24.18 -16.39 -8.14
CA CYS A 94 -22.93 -15.66 -8.23
C CYS A 94 -22.70 -14.85 -6.95
N LEU A 95 -21.42 -14.66 -6.59
CA LEU A 95 -21.02 -13.72 -5.55
C LEU A 95 -20.50 -12.42 -6.18
N ASP A 96 -20.77 -11.31 -5.52
CA ASP A 96 -20.04 -10.07 -5.71
C ASP A 96 -18.74 -10.13 -4.93
N VAL A 97 -18.79 -10.58 -3.67
CA VAL A 97 -17.63 -10.55 -2.78
C VAL A 97 -17.53 -11.81 -1.94
N PHE A 98 -16.31 -12.34 -1.84
CA PHE A 98 -15.93 -13.37 -0.87
C PHE A 98 -14.76 -12.88 -0.02
N ARG A 99 -15.00 -12.62 1.27
CA ARG A 99 -13.97 -12.23 2.25
C ARG A 99 -13.81 -13.29 3.32
N LEU A 100 -12.56 -13.68 3.55
CA LEU A 100 -12.18 -14.59 4.62
C LEU A 100 -10.97 -14.03 5.37
N HIS A 101 -11.17 -13.63 6.62
CA HIS A 101 -10.12 -13.03 7.44
C HIS A 101 -9.87 -13.83 8.72
N ILE A 102 -8.72 -14.52 8.74
CA ILE A 102 -8.25 -15.40 9.79
C ILE A 102 -6.79 -15.04 10.14
N PRO A 103 -6.58 -14.26 11.22
CA PRO A 103 -5.25 -13.89 11.67
C PRO A 103 -4.32 -15.05 12.02
N SER A 104 -3.02 -14.83 11.81
CA SER A 104 -1.94 -15.80 12.03
C SER A 104 -1.93 -16.44 13.41
N TYR A 105 -2.13 -15.62 14.45
CA TYR A 105 -2.17 -16.07 15.83
C TYR A 105 -3.35 -17.02 16.11
N ILE A 106 -4.37 -17.11 15.25
CA ILE A 106 -5.43 -18.13 15.37
C ILE A 106 -4.96 -19.49 14.88
N ARG A 107 -4.24 -19.52 13.75
CA ARG A 107 -3.81 -20.78 13.14
C ARG A 107 -2.65 -21.45 13.88
N TYR A 108 -1.69 -20.67 14.38
CA TYR A 108 -0.52 -21.21 15.08
C TYR A 108 -0.91 -22.18 16.21
N TYR A 109 -2.00 -21.89 16.93
CA TYR A 109 -2.48 -22.74 18.01
C TYR A 109 -3.49 -23.83 17.56
N HIS A 110 -4.01 -23.77 16.33
CA HIS A 110 -5.12 -24.61 15.88
C HIS A 110 -5.04 -24.98 14.38
N PRO A 111 -4.19 -25.95 14.00
CA PRO A 111 -4.07 -26.43 12.62
C PRO A 111 -5.31 -27.16 12.07
N ARG A 112 -6.32 -27.43 12.91
CA ARG A 112 -7.54 -28.20 12.55
C ARG A 112 -8.69 -27.36 11.98
N LEU A 113 -8.51 -26.06 11.74
CA LEU A 113 -9.55 -25.25 11.09
C LEU A 113 -9.73 -25.69 9.63
N ASP A 114 -10.98 -25.89 9.22
CA ASP A 114 -11.33 -26.35 7.86
C ASP A 114 -11.20 -25.24 6.79
N VAL A 115 -10.26 -24.30 6.95
CA VAL A 115 -10.03 -23.17 6.03
C VAL A 115 -9.83 -23.66 4.59
N HIS A 116 -9.09 -24.77 4.43
CA HIS A 116 -8.85 -25.44 3.15
C HIS A 116 -10.15 -25.90 2.46
N ARG A 117 -11.26 -26.08 3.19
CA ARG A 117 -12.58 -26.44 2.65
C ARG A 117 -13.47 -25.23 2.41
N TRP A 118 -13.25 -24.13 3.14
CA TRP A 118 -14.07 -22.91 3.01
C TRP A 118 -13.76 -22.15 1.73
N ILE A 119 -12.47 -22.04 1.40
CA ILE A 119 -12.00 -21.30 0.22
C ILE A 119 -12.62 -21.87 -1.08
N PRO A 120 -12.55 -23.18 -1.39
CA PRO A 120 -13.18 -23.75 -2.57
C PRO A 120 -14.71 -23.53 -2.63
N ARG A 121 -15.38 -23.59 -1.47
CA ARG A 121 -16.83 -23.36 -1.38
C ARG A 121 -17.23 -21.92 -1.66
N GLY A 122 -16.41 -20.95 -1.25
CA GLY A 122 -16.60 -19.54 -1.61
C GLY A 122 -16.34 -19.28 -3.08
N ILE A 123 -15.24 -19.84 -3.59
CA ILE A 123 -14.80 -19.72 -4.98
C ILE A 123 -15.80 -20.32 -5.97
N LYS A 124 -16.51 -21.39 -5.59
CA LYS A 124 -17.56 -22.04 -6.39
C LYS A 124 -18.54 -21.04 -7.03
N TYR A 125 -18.82 -19.93 -6.35
CA TYR A 125 -19.81 -18.92 -6.79
C TYR A 125 -19.21 -17.80 -7.66
N GLN A 126 -18.01 -17.97 -8.22
CA GLN A 126 -17.36 -17.02 -9.12
C GLN A 126 -17.43 -15.55 -8.66
N PRO A 127 -16.89 -15.22 -7.48
CA PRO A 127 -16.92 -13.86 -6.93
C PRO A 127 -16.26 -12.82 -7.84
N LEU A 128 -16.80 -11.60 -7.88
CA LEU A 128 -16.13 -10.45 -8.53
C LEU A 128 -14.85 -10.04 -7.76
N VAL A 129 -14.89 -10.18 -6.43
CA VAL A 129 -13.81 -9.81 -5.52
C VAL A 129 -13.55 -10.94 -4.53
N ILE A 130 -12.29 -11.37 -4.45
CA ILE A 130 -11.81 -12.33 -3.45
C ILE A 130 -10.81 -11.62 -2.53
N GLU A 131 -11.06 -11.66 -1.22
CA GLU A 131 -10.13 -11.15 -0.21
C GLU A 131 -9.87 -12.25 0.84
N ILE A 132 -8.69 -12.85 0.82
CA ILE A 132 -8.32 -13.95 1.72
C ILE A 132 -7.10 -13.54 2.53
N TYR A 133 -7.29 -13.44 3.84
CA TYR A 133 -6.24 -13.33 4.83
C TYR A 133 -6.23 -14.60 5.66
N ALA A 134 -5.27 -15.50 5.42
CA ALA A 134 -5.23 -16.77 6.14
C ALA A 134 -3.81 -17.36 6.19
N HIS A 135 -3.07 -17.01 7.24
CA HIS A 135 -1.66 -17.36 7.44
C HIS A 135 -1.30 -18.80 7.07
N GLN A 136 -0.32 -19.01 6.19
CA GLN A 136 0.21 -20.31 5.75
C GLN A 136 -0.86 -21.28 5.17
N SER A 137 -1.98 -20.78 4.62
CA SER A 137 -2.89 -21.64 3.87
C SER A 137 -2.33 -21.81 2.47
N VAL A 138 -2.32 -23.05 1.98
CA VAL A 138 -2.23 -23.28 0.55
C VAL A 138 -3.60 -22.91 -0.02
N ILE A 139 -3.62 -21.99 -0.99
CA ILE A 139 -4.84 -21.72 -1.74
C ILE A 139 -5.08 -22.93 -2.63
N PRO A 140 -6.19 -23.68 -2.46
CA PRO A 140 -6.52 -24.72 -3.41
C PRO A 140 -6.84 -24.06 -4.75
N CYS A 141 -6.01 -24.37 -5.74
CA CYS A 141 -6.12 -24.13 -7.18
C CYS A 141 -7.16 -23.07 -7.63
N LEU A 142 -6.67 -21.95 -8.16
CA LEU A 142 -7.44 -21.10 -9.07
C LEU A 142 -7.69 -21.90 -10.37
N GLY A 143 -8.73 -22.75 -10.41
CA GLY A 143 -9.01 -23.67 -11.52
C GLY A 143 -10.23 -23.24 -12.37
N SER A 144 -10.12 -23.48 -13.69
CA SER A 144 -11.12 -23.32 -14.77
C SER A 144 -12.00 -22.06 -14.71
N ALA A 145 -11.36 -20.94 -15.08
CA ALA A 145 -11.94 -19.71 -15.61
C ALA A 145 -12.89 -18.93 -14.68
N PHE A 146 -12.29 -18.15 -13.78
CA PHE A 146 -12.96 -17.02 -13.14
C PHE A 146 -13.28 -15.94 -14.18
N HIS A 147 -14.41 -16.09 -14.87
CA HIS A 147 -14.85 -15.14 -15.91
C HIS A 147 -15.30 -13.78 -15.36
N ARG A 148 -15.46 -13.66 -14.04
CA ARG A 148 -15.97 -12.47 -13.36
C ARG A 148 -14.97 -11.81 -12.41
N LEU A 149 -13.89 -12.50 -12.02
CA LEU A 149 -12.99 -12.03 -10.97
C LEU A 149 -12.19 -10.82 -11.44
N LYS A 150 -12.49 -9.65 -10.86
CA LYS A 150 -11.81 -8.38 -11.16
C LYS A 150 -10.72 -8.05 -10.14
N LYS A 151 -10.90 -8.44 -8.88
CA LYS A 151 -9.95 -8.20 -7.80
C LYS A 151 -9.63 -9.46 -7.00
N LEU A 152 -8.35 -9.74 -6.86
CA LEU A 152 -7.81 -10.82 -6.03
C LEU A 152 -6.84 -10.25 -4.99
N ASP A 153 -7.18 -10.39 -3.72
CA ASP A 153 -6.43 -9.86 -2.58
C ASP A 153 -6.07 -11.02 -1.64
N LEU A 154 -4.78 -11.32 -1.56
CA LEU A 154 -4.24 -12.50 -0.90
C LEU A 154 -3.18 -12.07 0.11
N SER A 155 -3.41 -12.40 1.37
CA SER A 155 -2.56 -11.95 2.47
C SER A 155 -2.17 -13.11 3.40
N ASP A 156 -0.87 -13.18 3.74
CA ASP A 156 -0.19 -14.21 4.53
C ASP A 156 -0.37 -15.65 3.97
N LEU A 157 -0.46 -15.83 2.66
CA LEU A 157 -0.72 -17.15 2.05
C LEU A 157 0.54 -17.82 1.49
N SER A 158 0.51 -19.16 1.38
CA SER A 158 1.54 -19.91 0.64
C SER A 158 1.06 -20.13 -0.80
N LEU A 159 1.82 -19.59 -1.75
CA LEU A 159 1.56 -19.65 -3.19
C LEU A 159 2.48 -20.69 -3.82
N ASP A 160 1.89 -21.80 -4.27
CA ASP A 160 2.60 -22.90 -4.91
C ASP A 160 3.19 -22.52 -6.29
N HIS A 161 4.01 -23.42 -6.85
CA HIS A 161 4.70 -23.21 -8.13
C HIS A 161 3.80 -22.90 -9.33
N SER A 162 2.55 -23.37 -9.28
CA SER A 162 1.55 -23.28 -10.35
C SER A 162 0.62 -22.06 -10.24
N PHE A 163 0.81 -21.22 -9.21
CA PHE A 163 0.02 -20.00 -9.03
C PHE A 163 0.07 -19.08 -10.25
N SER A 164 1.26 -18.81 -10.79
CA SER A 164 1.43 -17.89 -11.92
C SER A 164 0.74 -18.38 -13.20
N GLU A 165 0.91 -19.67 -13.55
CA GLU A 165 0.26 -20.28 -14.71
C GLU A 165 -1.27 -20.20 -14.63
N ARG A 166 -1.82 -20.40 -13.42
CA ARG A 166 -3.27 -20.31 -13.17
C ARG A 166 -3.79 -18.89 -13.11
N LEU A 167 -2.98 -17.92 -12.70
CA LEU A 167 -3.35 -16.51 -12.79
C LEU A 167 -3.58 -16.14 -14.26
N ASN A 168 -2.67 -16.56 -15.14
CA ASN A 168 -2.71 -16.26 -16.57
C ASN A 168 -3.84 -17.00 -17.30
N SER A 169 -3.99 -18.31 -17.06
CA SER A 169 -5.00 -19.14 -17.73
C SER A 169 -6.40 -19.10 -17.08
N GLY A 170 -6.47 -18.80 -15.78
CA GLY A 170 -7.68 -18.96 -14.97
C GLY A 170 -8.44 -17.67 -14.68
N CYS A 171 -7.87 -16.48 -14.92
CA CYS A 171 -8.47 -15.20 -14.54
C CYS A 171 -8.47 -14.19 -15.71
N PRO A 172 -9.29 -14.40 -16.77
CA PRO A 172 -9.23 -13.64 -18.01
C PRO A 172 -9.71 -12.17 -17.92
N VAL A 173 -10.21 -11.72 -16.77
CA VAL A 173 -10.72 -10.35 -16.57
C VAL A 173 -10.15 -9.70 -15.30
N LEU A 174 -9.07 -10.24 -14.76
CA LEU A 174 -8.46 -9.76 -13.52
C LEU A 174 -7.76 -8.41 -13.76
N GLU A 175 -8.15 -7.39 -13.00
CA GLU A 175 -7.59 -6.05 -13.12
C GLU A 175 -6.73 -5.68 -11.90
N ASP A 176 -7.09 -6.16 -10.72
CA ASP A 176 -6.44 -5.82 -9.45
C ASP A 176 -5.90 -7.08 -8.74
N LEU A 177 -4.59 -7.11 -8.48
CA LEU A 177 -3.94 -8.16 -7.71
C LEU A 177 -3.17 -7.57 -6.52
N VAL A 178 -3.48 -8.04 -5.32
CA VAL A 178 -2.79 -7.69 -4.08
C VAL A 178 -2.22 -8.96 -3.46
N LEU A 179 -0.91 -8.96 -3.21
CA LEU A 179 -0.17 -9.99 -2.50
C LEU A 179 0.51 -9.33 -1.30
N ASP A 180 0.15 -9.71 -0.07
CA ASP A 180 0.73 -9.13 1.15
C ASP A 180 1.24 -10.23 2.09
N GLY A 181 2.53 -10.26 2.41
CA GLY A 181 3.11 -11.27 3.32
C GLY A 181 3.08 -12.71 2.78
N CYS A 182 2.87 -12.91 1.46
CA CYS A 182 2.80 -14.24 0.87
C CYS A 182 4.19 -14.91 0.74
N SER A 183 4.25 -16.23 0.99
CA SER A 183 5.42 -17.05 0.69
C SER A 183 5.25 -17.67 -0.70
N ASN A 184 6.17 -17.35 -1.61
CA ASN A 184 6.12 -17.74 -3.01
C ASN A 184 7.11 -18.87 -3.28
N GLU A 185 6.59 -20.01 -3.70
CA GLU A 185 7.40 -21.13 -4.18
C GLU A 185 7.59 -21.05 -5.70
N PHE A 186 6.78 -20.26 -6.42
CA PHE A 186 6.86 -20.15 -7.87
C PHE A 186 8.13 -19.44 -8.35
N ALA A 187 8.79 -20.06 -9.34
CA ALA A 187 9.95 -19.50 -10.03
C ALA A 187 9.56 -18.58 -11.22
N GLY A 188 8.35 -18.76 -11.75
CA GLY A 188 7.83 -17.99 -12.88
C GLY A 188 7.29 -16.63 -12.42
N GLY A 189 7.72 -15.54 -13.06
CA GLY A 189 7.16 -14.21 -12.80
C GLY A 189 5.63 -14.13 -12.91
N ILE A 190 5.03 -13.04 -12.44
CA ILE A 190 3.59 -12.78 -12.58
C ILE A 190 3.31 -12.45 -14.05
N GLN A 191 2.44 -13.24 -14.70
CA GLN A 191 2.00 -13.00 -16.08
C GLN A 191 0.49 -12.79 -16.12
N SER A 192 0.05 -11.72 -16.79
CA SER A 192 -1.38 -11.44 -17.02
C SER A 192 -1.55 -10.36 -18.09
N ASP A 193 -2.42 -10.62 -19.07
CA ASP A 193 -2.72 -9.65 -20.13
C ASP A 193 -3.77 -8.59 -19.72
N THR A 194 -4.47 -8.78 -18.60
CA THR A 194 -5.57 -7.89 -18.16
C THR A 194 -5.24 -7.05 -16.94
N LEU A 195 -4.16 -7.38 -16.22
CA LEU A 195 -3.84 -6.77 -14.94
C LEU A 195 -3.47 -5.29 -15.10
N LYS A 196 -4.15 -4.42 -14.34
CA LYS A 196 -3.97 -2.96 -14.34
C LYS A 196 -3.25 -2.48 -13.08
N ASN A 197 -3.52 -3.10 -11.94
CA ASN A 197 -2.96 -2.73 -10.65
C ASN A 197 -2.34 -3.95 -9.96
N LEU A 198 -1.08 -3.85 -9.59
CA LEU A 198 -0.35 -4.88 -8.86
C LEU A 198 0.21 -4.31 -7.56
N VAL A 199 -0.11 -4.95 -6.44
CA VAL A 199 0.48 -4.65 -5.13
C VAL A 199 1.17 -5.90 -4.60
N VAL A 200 2.45 -5.80 -4.30
CA VAL A 200 3.26 -6.90 -3.72
C VAL A 200 4.00 -6.36 -2.50
N ASN A 201 3.57 -6.77 -1.31
CA ASN A 201 4.11 -6.31 -0.05
C ASN A 201 4.66 -7.49 0.76
N TYR A 202 5.85 -7.32 1.35
CA TYR A 202 6.48 -8.23 2.31
C TYR A 202 6.50 -9.71 1.89
N CYS A 203 6.42 -9.99 0.59
CA CYS A 203 6.43 -11.35 0.07
C CYS A 203 7.83 -11.92 0.12
N ARG A 204 7.95 -13.21 0.42
CA ARG A 204 9.23 -13.94 0.47
C ARG A 204 9.25 -14.98 -0.63
N SER A 205 10.40 -15.20 -1.27
CA SER A 205 10.59 -16.35 -2.14
C SER A 205 11.86 -17.08 -1.75
N ASP A 206 11.74 -18.38 -1.50
CA ASP A 206 12.87 -19.27 -1.23
C ASP A 206 13.48 -19.82 -2.54
N VAL A 207 12.78 -19.64 -3.68
CA VAL A 207 13.11 -20.27 -4.97
C VAL A 207 13.51 -19.23 -6.02
N ALA A 208 12.82 -18.09 -6.08
CA ALA A 208 13.06 -17.06 -7.10
C ALA A 208 14.03 -15.98 -6.59
N VAL A 209 15.13 -15.79 -7.31
CA VAL A 209 16.07 -14.68 -7.06
C VAL A 209 15.45 -13.32 -7.43
N ALA A 210 14.44 -13.32 -8.28
CA ALA A 210 13.80 -12.14 -8.87
C ALA A 210 12.30 -12.35 -9.13
N LEU A 211 11.49 -11.31 -8.92
CA LEU A 211 10.11 -11.26 -9.40
C LEU A 211 10.08 -10.57 -10.76
N VAL A 212 9.75 -11.31 -11.81
CA VAL A 212 9.48 -10.75 -13.15
C VAL A 212 8.00 -10.44 -13.26
N VAL A 213 7.62 -9.29 -13.81
CA VAL A 213 6.21 -8.96 -14.08
C VAL A 213 6.03 -8.80 -15.59
N ARG A 214 5.23 -9.69 -16.20
CA ARG A 214 4.83 -9.63 -17.61
C ARG A 214 3.34 -9.29 -17.68
N ALA A 215 3.05 -8.00 -17.52
CA ALA A 215 1.69 -7.49 -17.56
C ALA A 215 1.63 -6.22 -18.44
N PRO A 216 1.32 -6.34 -19.75
CA PRO A 216 1.39 -5.21 -20.68
C PRO A 216 0.40 -4.10 -20.37
N CYS A 217 -0.74 -4.41 -19.73
CA CYS A 217 -1.75 -3.42 -19.34
C CYS A 217 -1.53 -2.81 -17.94
N LEU A 218 -0.40 -3.09 -17.29
CA LEU A 218 -0.13 -2.65 -15.93
C LEU A 218 0.07 -1.13 -15.87
N ALA A 219 -0.86 -0.44 -15.21
CA ALA A 219 -0.84 1.00 -15.02
C ALA A 219 -0.25 1.39 -13.66
N SER A 220 -0.46 0.60 -12.62
CA SER A 220 0.02 0.87 -11.26
C SER A 220 0.76 -0.33 -10.67
N LEU A 221 1.95 -0.10 -10.15
CA LEU A 221 2.73 -1.08 -9.41
C LEU A 221 3.10 -0.53 -8.03
N CYS A 222 2.74 -1.25 -6.98
CA CYS A 222 3.20 -1.01 -5.62
C CYS A 222 4.00 -2.22 -5.16
N PHE A 223 5.26 -2.00 -4.78
CA PHE A 223 6.16 -3.05 -4.35
C PHE A 223 6.84 -2.65 -3.04
N LYS A 224 6.72 -3.46 -1.99
CA LYS A 224 7.27 -3.17 -0.66
C LYS A 224 8.06 -4.34 -0.08
N PHE A 225 9.37 -4.21 0.08
CA PHE A 225 10.29 -5.21 0.66
C PHE A 225 10.25 -6.61 -0.01
N GLY A 226 11.28 -7.44 0.19
CA GLY A 226 11.20 -8.89 -0.09
C GLY A 226 11.91 -9.44 -1.34
N VAL A 227 12.58 -8.62 -2.16
CA VAL A 227 13.43 -9.11 -3.28
C VAL A 227 14.90 -8.73 -3.10
N SER A 228 15.79 -9.60 -3.59
CA SER A 228 17.22 -9.34 -3.71
C SER A 228 17.50 -8.12 -4.60
N GLN A 229 18.69 -7.51 -4.50
CA GLN A 229 19.08 -6.38 -5.37
C GLN A 229 18.99 -6.72 -6.86
N LYS A 230 19.37 -7.94 -7.24
CA LYS A 230 19.25 -8.43 -8.63
C LYS A 230 17.77 -8.54 -9.06
N GLY A 231 16.90 -8.96 -8.16
CA GLY A 231 15.46 -9.03 -8.41
C GLY A 231 14.81 -7.66 -8.57
N GLN A 232 15.31 -6.66 -7.85
CA GLN A 232 14.90 -5.26 -7.97
C GLN A 232 15.21 -4.68 -9.35
N THR A 233 16.43 -4.89 -9.88
CA THR A 233 16.82 -4.46 -11.23
C THR A 233 15.92 -5.09 -12.30
N ILE A 234 15.71 -6.41 -12.21
CA ILE A 234 14.88 -7.16 -13.17
C ILE A 234 13.41 -6.68 -13.13
N LEU A 235 12.88 -6.40 -11.94
CA LEU A 235 11.53 -5.86 -11.79
C LEU A 235 11.39 -4.53 -12.53
N VAL A 236 12.31 -3.59 -12.31
CA VAL A 236 12.29 -2.26 -12.97
C VAL A 236 12.43 -2.41 -14.49
N GLY A 237 13.30 -3.30 -14.96
CA GLY A 237 13.46 -3.58 -16.39
C GLY A 237 12.22 -4.15 -17.08
N SER A 238 11.27 -4.70 -16.30
CA SER A 238 10.01 -5.23 -16.84
C SER A 238 8.88 -4.21 -16.97
N LEU A 239 9.10 -2.96 -16.54
CA LEU A 239 8.06 -1.93 -16.49
C LEU A 239 8.04 -1.09 -17.78
N PHE A 240 7.23 -1.48 -18.76
CA PHE A 240 7.15 -0.73 -20.04
C PHE A 240 5.98 0.27 -20.10
N ASN A 241 4.86 -0.02 -19.42
CA ASN A 241 3.61 0.78 -19.52
C ASN A 241 3.13 1.38 -18.19
N VAL A 242 3.92 1.27 -17.14
CA VAL A 242 3.52 1.71 -15.79
C VAL A 242 3.40 3.24 -15.74
N ILE A 243 2.28 3.73 -15.22
CA ILE A 243 2.00 5.16 -15.00
C ILE A 243 2.38 5.56 -13.58
N SER A 244 2.15 4.68 -12.61
CA SER A 244 2.38 4.92 -11.18
C SER A 244 3.19 3.80 -10.55
N LEU A 245 4.29 4.14 -9.88
CA LEU A 245 5.20 3.19 -9.24
C LEU A 245 5.45 3.62 -7.80
N THR A 246 5.16 2.71 -6.86
CA THR A 246 5.49 2.86 -5.45
C THR A 246 6.49 1.78 -5.06
N LEU A 247 7.64 2.16 -4.52
CA LEU A 247 8.68 1.25 -4.07
C LEU A 247 9.03 1.52 -2.60
N GLU A 248 8.94 0.51 -1.74
CA GLU A 248 9.40 0.57 -0.34
C GLU A 248 10.55 -0.43 -0.10
N GLY A 249 11.62 -0.01 0.57
CA GLY A 249 12.73 -0.92 0.89
C GLY A 249 13.64 -1.27 -0.30
N PHE A 250 13.54 -0.51 -1.40
CA PHE A 250 14.32 -0.75 -2.62
C PHE A 250 15.76 -0.25 -2.45
N GLY A 251 16.76 -1.06 -2.79
CA GLY A 251 18.17 -0.70 -2.61
C GLY A 251 18.65 0.31 -3.65
N ALA A 252 19.32 1.37 -3.21
CA ALA A 252 19.86 2.40 -4.12
C ALA A 252 20.84 1.85 -5.18
N THR A 253 21.48 0.71 -4.91
CA THR A 253 22.40 0.05 -5.88
C THR A 253 21.67 -0.55 -7.07
N ALA A 254 20.41 -0.97 -6.92
CA ALA A 254 19.61 -1.45 -8.05
C ALA A 254 19.33 -0.32 -9.06
N PHE A 255 19.26 0.93 -8.59
CA PHE A 255 19.17 2.13 -9.43
C PHE A 255 20.51 2.60 -10.03
N LEU A 256 21.63 2.01 -9.60
CA LEU A 256 22.98 2.26 -10.15
C LEU A 256 23.45 1.11 -11.04
N ASP A 257 22.63 0.08 -11.21
CA ASP A 257 22.97 -1.08 -12.01
C ASP A 257 23.21 -0.64 -13.46
N LYS A 258 24.26 -1.18 -14.09
CA LYS A 258 24.57 -0.90 -15.50
C LYS A 258 23.43 -1.32 -16.42
N GLU A 259 22.56 -2.23 -15.96
CA GLU A 259 21.38 -2.64 -16.72
C GLU A 259 20.33 -1.53 -16.89
N LEU A 260 20.29 -0.52 -16.02
CA LEU A 260 19.39 0.63 -16.22
C LEU A 260 19.71 1.45 -17.46
N ASP A 261 20.98 1.48 -17.87
CA ASP A 261 21.37 2.16 -19.10
C ASP A 261 20.73 1.46 -20.32
N ASN A 262 20.52 0.15 -20.23
CA ASN A 262 19.90 -0.69 -21.27
C ASN A 262 18.37 -0.62 -21.28
N PHE A 263 17.72 -0.09 -20.25
CA PHE A 263 16.26 0.02 -20.21
C PHE A 263 15.76 1.16 -21.10
N PRO A 264 14.59 0.99 -21.76
CA PRO A 264 13.96 2.07 -22.51
C PRO A 264 13.54 3.23 -21.59
N THR A 265 13.19 4.37 -22.18
CA THR A 265 12.57 5.47 -21.45
C THR A 265 11.16 5.09 -21.00
N PHE A 266 10.81 5.46 -19.77
CA PHE A 266 9.51 5.26 -19.16
C PHE A 266 8.58 6.42 -19.54
N ASP A 267 8.22 6.54 -20.82
CA ASP A 267 7.51 7.71 -21.35
C ASP A 267 6.09 7.88 -20.80
N ASN A 268 5.45 6.80 -20.36
CA ASN A 268 4.11 6.79 -19.76
C ASN A 268 4.12 7.09 -18.25
N PHE A 269 5.31 7.13 -17.65
CA PHE A 269 5.45 7.22 -16.21
C PHE A 269 5.15 8.64 -15.71
N ARG A 270 4.27 8.76 -14.70
CA ARG A 270 3.77 10.05 -14.18
C ARG A 270 3.96 10.21 -12.68
N THR A 271 3.87 9.12 -11.91
CA THR A 271 3.95 9.17 -10.45
C THR A 271 4.99 8.20 -9.91
N LEU A 272 5.96 8.73 -9.15
CA LEU A 272 6.96 7.94 -8.43
C LEU A 272 6.83 8.17 -6.93
N SER A 273 6.68 7.10 -6.17
CA SER A 273 6.74 7.12 -4.72
C SER A 273 7.83 6.18 -4.22
N LEU A 274 8.86 6.74 -3.59
CA LEU A 274 9.94 5.97 -2.98
C LEU A 274 9.80 6.06 -1.46
N MET A 275 9.89 4.92 -0.78
CA MET A 275 9.76 4.81 0.67
C MET A 275 10.93 3.99 1.24
N ARG A 276 11.54 4.43 2.34
CA ARG A 276 12.56 3.66 3.09
C ARG A 276 13.62 2.96 2.20
N CYS A 277 14.25 3.69 1.28
CA CYS A 277 15.30 3.16 0.40
C CYS A 277 16.59 2.85 1.20
N PRO A 278 17.00 1.58 1.43
CA PRO A 278 18.14 1.22 2.29
C PRO A 278 19.48 1.74 1.76
N SER A 279 20.38 2.09 2.67
CA SER A 279 21.59 2.86 2.38
C SER A 279 22.79 2.02 1.97
N SER A 280 23.44 2.40 0.86
CA SER A 280 24.89 2.22 0.72
C SER A 280 25.64 3.34 1.47
N LYS A 281 26.93 3.13 1.77
CA LYS A 281 27.76 3.98 2.65
C LYS A 281 27.90 5.47 2.24
N SER A 282 27.29 5.96 1.15
CA SER A 282 27.26 7.40 0.85
C SER A 282 25.93 7.91 0.23
N ASP A 283 25.43 9.03 0.76
CA ASP A 283 24.20 9.70 0.27
C ASP A 283 24.35 10.20 -1.18
N VAL A 284 25.57 10.46 -1.63
CA VAL A 284 25.90 10.87 -3.00
C VAL A 284 25.51 9.79 -4.01
N GLN A 285 25.76 8.51 -3.69
CA GLN A 285 25.41 7.41 -4.59
C GLN A 285 23.89 7.23 -4.68
N LYS A 286 23.14 7.45 -3.59
CA LYS A 286 21.67 7.45 -3.60
C LYS A 286 21.12 8.49 -4.58
N PHE A 287 21.66 9.70 -4.53
CA PHE A 287 21.19 10.79 -5.38
C PHE A 287 21.56 10.58 -6.86
N LYS A 288 22.75 10.04 -7.15
CA LYS A 288 23.13 9.63 -8.51
C LYS A 288 22.18 8.57 -9.08
N ALA A 289 21.80 7.59 -8.26
CA ALA A 289 20.89 6.53 -8.65
C ALA A 289 19.49 7.08 -8.99
N LEU A 290 18.98 7.96 -8.11
CA LEU A 290 17.71 8.65 -8.34
C LEU A 290 17.78 9.51 -9.60
N GLY A 291 18.85 10.28 -9.79
CA GLY A 291 19.05 11.09 -10.99
C GLY A 291 19.00 10.28 -12.28
N ARG A 292 19.67 9.12 -12.31
CA ARG A 292 19.63 8.19 -13.46
C ARG A 292 18.24 7.64 -13.73
N PHE A 293 17.52 7.21 -12.70
CA PHE A 293 16.16 6.71 -12.86
C PHE A 293 15.22 7.81 -13.39
N LEU A 294 15.38 9.04 -12.89
CA LEU A 294 14.61 10.19 -13.33
C LEU A 294 14.95 10.63 -14.76
N GLN A 295 16.20 10.45 -15.22
CA GLN A 295 16.57 10.69 -16.63
C GLN A 295 15.79 9.79 -17.58
N LYS A 296 15.53 8.55 -17.18
CA LYS A 296 14.68 7.62 -17.94
C LYS A 296 13.18 7.92 -17.80
N SER A 297 12.78 8.91 -17.00
CA SER A 297 11.39 9.23 -16.66
C SER A 297 11.01 10.69 -17.02
N PRO A 298 11.10 11.09 -18.30
CA PRO A 298 11.02 12.52 -18.70
C PRO A 298 9.66 13.18 -18.43
N ASN A 299 8.59 12.39 -18.35
CA ASN A 299 7.22 12.88 -18.19
C ASN A 299 6.71 12.80 -16.74
N LEU A 300 7.61 12.66 -15.75
CA LEU A 300 7.22 12.54 -14.36
C LEU A 300 6.53 13.82 -13.86
N GLU A 301 5.31 13.68 -13.33
CA GLU A 301 4.48 14.79 -12.81
C GLU A 301 4.51 14.89 -11.28
N LYS A 302 4.66 13.76 -10.60
CA LYS A 302 4.66 13.68 -9.13
C LYS A 302 5.79 12.81 -8.61
N LEU A 303 6.57 13.38 -7.69
CA LEU A 303 7.63 12.69 -6.94
C LEU A 303 7.32 12.72 -5.44
N THR A 304 7.23 11.55 -4.83
CA THR A 304 7.03 11.36 -3.40
C THR A 304 8.24 10.62 -2.82
N MET A 305 8.85 11.19 -1.78
CA MET A 305 9.93 10.56 -1.04
C MET A 305 9.53 10.48 0.43
N GLN A 306 9.54 9.26 1.00
CA GLN A 306 9.18 9.04 2.39
C GLN A 306 10.30 8.30 3.15
N HIS A 307 10.61 8.73 4.36
CA HIS A 307 11.61 8.09 5.21
C HIS A 307 13.00 8.00 4.55
N PHE A 308 13.40 9.05 3.81
CA PHE A 308 14.71 9.13 3.17
C PHE A 308 15.80 9.61 4.14
N TRP A 309 17.04 9.21 3.85
CA TRP A 309 18.28 9.67 4.52
C TRP A 309 18.45 9.33 6.01
N TYR A 310 17.65 8.42 6.56
CA TYR A 310 17.97 7.82 7.85
C TYR A 310 19.17 6.87 7.72
N SER A 311 20.16 7.04 8.59
CA SER A 311 21.22 6.04 8.78
C SER A 311 20.64 4.84 9.54
N GLU A 312 20.93 3.61 9.10
CA GLU A 312 20.47 2.34 9.70
C GLU A 312 20.80 2.17 11.20
N GLY A 313 21.48 3.13 11.82
CA GLY A 313 21.79 3.17 13.26
C GLY A 313 20.85 4.01 14.13
N THR A 314 19.93 4.81 13.56
CA THR A 314 19.07 5.69 14.38
C THR A 314 17.80 5.02 14.91
N GLU A 315 17.29 3.97 14.26
CA GLU A 315 16.22 3.13 14.83
C GLU A 315 16.75 2.04 15.80
N ARG A 316 18.07 1.79 15.82
CA ARG A 316 18.69 0.71 16.63
C ARG A 316 19.35 1.16 17.94
N LYS A 317 19.36 2.45 18.29
CA LYS A 317 19.95 2.92 19.56
C LYS A 317 18.94 2.90 20.71
N ALA A 318 18.53 1.69 21.04
CA ALA A 318 18.43 1.24 22.43
C ALA A 318 19.25 -0.04 22.58
N LEU A 319 20.54 -0.02 22.20
CA LEU A 319 21.57 -0.95 22.68
C LEU A 319 22.94 -0.34 22.37
N LYS A 320 23.73 -0.17 23.44
CA LYS A 320 25.10 0.34 23.44
C LYS A 320 26.06 -0.64 22.76
N CYS A 321 27.08 -0.13 22.09
CA CYS A 321 28.45 -0.62 22.26
C CYS A 321 29.47 0.41 21.74
N ASP A 322 30.61 0.42 22.43
CA ASP A 322 31.67 1.41 22.42
C ASP A 322 32.69 1.26 21.28
N GLN A 323 33.15 2.42 20.79
CA GLN A 323 34.49 2.76 20.22
C GLN A 323 35.01 2.12 18.90
N PRO A 324 36.06 2.70 18.25
CA PRO A 324 36.35 4.12 17.98
C PRO A 324 36.72 4.42 16.50
N PHE A 325 36.66 5.71 16.13
CA PHE A 325 37.36 6.46 15.05
C PHE A 325 37.83 5.76 13.74
N LEU A 326 37.49 6.38 12.58
CA LEU A 326 38.46 7.04 11.69
C LEU A 326 37.78 7.83 10.54
N GLU A 327 38.27 9.07 10.40
CA GLU A 327 38.37 9.93 9.21
C GLU A 327 37.13 10.48 8.47
N THR A 328 36.97 11.79 8.64
CA THR A 328 36.28 12.74 7.77
C THR A 328 36.76 12.66 6.33
N VAL A 329 36.09 11.86 5.50
CA VAL A 329 36.19 11.98 4.04
C VAL A 329 35.32 13.14 3.60
N ARG A 330 35.94 14.25 3.17
CA ARG A 330 35.24 15.29 2.40
C ARG A 330 34.68 14.64 1.13
N PRO A 331 33.39 14.76 0.81
CA PRO A 331 32.91 14.27 -0.47
C PRO A 331 33.49 15.16 -1.57
N VAL A 332 34.38 14.59 -2.38
CA VAL A 332 34.81 15.15 -3.66
C VAL A 332 33.59 15.08 -4.59
N VAL A 333 32.87 16.21 -4.71
CA VAL A 333 31.71 16.34 -5.60
C VAL A 333 32.22 16.68 -7.00
N GLY A 334 32.28 15.68 -7.88
CA GLY A 334 32.13 15.94 -9.32
C GLY A 334 30.68 16.32 -9.64
N PRO A 335 30.40 17.09 -10.71
CA PRO A 335 29.06 17.57 -11.02
C PRO A 335 28.13 16.37 -11.22
N ILE A 336 27.07 16.29 -10.42
CA ILE A 336 26.01 15.32 -10.61
C ILE A 336 25.08 15.94 -11.65
N GLU A 337 25.09 15.43 -12.87
CA GLU A 337 24.13 15.80 -13.92
C GLU A 337 22.75 15.26 -13.54
N PHE A 338 22.01 16.04 -12.76
CA PHE A 338 20.61 15.75 -12.47
C PHE A 338 19.74 16.23 -13.64
N PRO A 339 18.79 15.43 -14.15
CA PRO A 339 17.96 15.82 -15.27
C PRO A 339 17.09 17.04 -14.93
N VAL A 340 16.77 17.85 -15.93
CA VAL A 340 15.73 18.85 -15.81
C VAL A 340 14.37 18.14 -15.84
N LEU A 341 13.62 18.24 -14.76
CA LEU A 341 12.29 17.66 -14.57
C LEU A 341 11.23 18.65 -15.03
N GLU A 342 11.13 18.87 -16.34
CA GLU A 342 10.22 19.87 -16.92
C GLU A 342 8.74 19.61 -16.60
N ASN A 343 8.35 18.36 -16.44
CA ASN A 343 6.97 17.94 -16.18
C ASN A 343 6.63 17.80 -14.70
N LEU A 344 7.61 17.93 -13.79
CA LEU A 344 7.34 17.77 -12.36
C LEU A 344 6.50 18.94 -11.85
N ARG A 345 5.32 18.63 -11.29
CA ARG A 345 4.37 19.59 -10.72
C ARG A 345 4.27 19.45 -9.21
N ASN A 346 4.43 18.24 -8.68
CA ASN A 346 4.20 17.95 -7.27
C ASN A 346 5.40 17.23 -6.64
N LEU A 347 5.97 17.83 -5.59
CA LEU A 347 7.05 17.24 -4.80
C LEU A 347 6.61 17.08 -3.35
N PHE A 348 6.58 15.84 -2.87
CA PHE A 348 6.17 15.50 -1.51
C PHE A 348 7.32 14.81 -0.76
N LEU A 349 7.74 15.41 0.36
CA LEU A 349 8.76 14.88 1.26
C LEU A 349 8.11 14.57 2.60
N ASN A 350 8.24 13.34 3.08
CA ASN A 350 7.67 12.94 4.37
C ASN A 350 8.68 12.22 5.24
N LYS A 351 8.93 12.76 6.43
CA LYS A 351 9.88 12.24 7.42
C LYS A 351 11.23 11.96 6.76
N CYS A 352 11.80 12.93 6.05
CA CYS A 352 13.14 12.80 5.46
C CYS A 352 14.16 13.49 6.37
N ASP A 353 15.37 12.93 6.49
CA ASP A 353 16.49 13.59 7.18
C ASP A 353 17.21 14.56 6.23
N LEU A 354 16.88 15.85 6.31
CA LEU A 354 17.43 16.91 5.49
C LEU A 354 18.62 17.63 6.14
N ARG A 355 19.14 17.19 7.30
CA ARG A 355 20.23 17.89 8.01
C ARG A 355 21.47 18.09 7.14
N ASP A 356 22.16 17.00 6.81
CA ASP A 356 23.33 17.02 5.93
C ASP A 356 22.93 16.98 4.44
N ASN A 357 21.68 16.60 4.17
CA ASN A 357 21.15 16.34 2.83
C ASN A 357 20.34 17.52 2.26
N PHE A 358 20.36 18.68 2.90
CA PHE A 358 19.65 19.88 2.45
C PHE A 358 20.03 20.32 1.03
N ARG A 359 21.29 20.07 0.63
CA ARG A 359 21.78 20.34 -0.73
C ARG A 359 21.04 19.52 -1.80
N ILE A 360 20.53 18.34 -1.44
CA ILE A 360 19.78 17.48 -2.36
C ILE A 360 18.40 18.07 -2.65
N LEU A 361 17.71 18.58 -1.63
CA LEU A 361 16.46 19.31 -1.81
C LEU A 361 16.68 20.52 -2.74
N ARG A 362 17.78 21.25 -2.54
CA ARG A 362 18.13 22.38 -3.42
C ARG A 362 18.31 21.95 -4.88
N HIS A 363 19.02 20.86 -5.14
CA HIS A 363 19.19 20.35 -6.51
C HIS A 363 17.87 19.90 -7.14
N LEU A 364 17.00 19.20 -6.39
CA LEU A 364 15.68 18.81 -6.88
C LEU A 364 14.82 20.01 -7.28
N LEU A 365 14.82 21.06 -6.46
CA LEU A 365 14.08 22.28 -6.76
C LEU A 365 14.69 23.02 -7.96
N GLN A 366 16.02 23.14 -8.02
CA GLN A 366 16.71 23.76 -9.17
C GLN A 366 16.45 23.04 -10.48
N SER A 367 16.33 21.72 -10.44
CA SER A 367 16.01 20.89 -11.60
C SER A 367 14.51 20.85 -11.95
N SER A 368 13.63 21.51 -11.19
CA SER A 368 12.17 21.43 -11.38
C SER A 368 11.54 22.81 -11.61
N PRO A 369 11.72 23.42 -12.80
CA PRO A 369 11.32 24.81 -13.07
C PRO A 369 9.81 25.04 -13.03
N ASN A 370 9.02 24.00 -13.35
CA ASN A 370 7.56 24.07 -13.43
C ASN A 370 6.86 23.50 -12.18
N LEU A 371 7.57 23.35 -11.05
CA LEU A 371 7.00 22.82 -9.83
C LEU A 371 5.86 23.73 -9.32
N GLU A 372 4.70 23.16 -9.02
CA GLU A 372 3.51 23.89 -8.56
C GLU A 372 3.25 23.71 -7.07
N THR A 373 3.51 22.51 -6.55
CA THR A 373 3.31 22.19 -5.12
C THR A 373 4.55 21.56 -4.51
N LEU A 374 4.91 22.05 -3.32
CA LEU A 374 5.93 21.48 -2.46
C LEU A 374 5.32 21.20 -1.09
N THR A 375 5.36 19.95 -0.65
CA THR A 375 4.93 19.58 0.71
C THR A 375 6.09 18.94 1.45
N VAL A 376 6.42 19.49 2.62
CA VAL A 376 7.45 18.99 3.53
C VAL A 376 6.79 18.59 4.85
N TRP A 377 6.65 17.29 5.07
CA TRP A 377 5.95 16.72 6.22
C TRP A 377 6.93 16.09 7.21
N CYS A 378 7.02 16.61 8.43
CA CYS A 378 7.83 16.10 9.55
C CYS A 378 9.29 15.73 9.20
N CYS A 379 9.93 16.45 8.28
CA CYS A 379 11.34 16.25 7.95
C CYS A 379 12.27 16.83 9.05
N GLU A 380 13.42 16.21 9.28
CA GLU A 380 14.46 16.75 10.15
C GLU A 380 15.29 17.77 9.38
N LEU A 381 15.50 18.95 9.95
CA LEU A 381 16.14 20.10 9.29
C LEU A 381 17.51 20.38 9.88
N PRO A 382 18.44 20.99 9.12
CA PRO A 382 19.75 21.34 9.63
C PRO A 382 19.67 22.21 10.90
N GLU A 383 20.62 21.97 11.81
CA GLU A 383 20.70 22.76 13.03
C GLU A 383 21.37 24.10 12.73
N GLY A 384 20.59 25.18 12.83
CA GLY A 384 21.16 26.52 12.84
C GLY A 384 22.16 26.72 13.99
N PRO A 385 23.16 27.61 13.83
CA PRO A 385 24.19 27.83 14.82
C PRO A 385 23.54 28.17 16.17
N ALA A 386 24.00 27.49 17.23
CA ALA A 386 23.46 27.67 18.58
C ALA A 386 23.46 29.17 18.95
N GLU A 387 22.31 29.68 19.38
CA GLU A 387 22.20 31.03 19.93
C GLU A 387 23.05 31.10 21.21
N GLY A 388 24.28 31.56 21.06
CA GLY A 388 25.24 31.59 22.15
C GLY A 388 26.65 31.86 21.66
N LYS A 389 27.00 33.16 21.63
CA LYS A 389 28.32 33.77 21.41
C LYS A 389 28.70 34.10 19.96
N GLY A 390 28.65 35.41 19.70
CA GLY A 390 29.43 36.09 18.66
C GLY A 390 28.68 36.26 17.35
N ARG A 391 28.71 37.50 16.81
CA ARG A 391 28.36 37.80 15.42
C ARG A 391 29.27 36.99 14.49
N ALA A 392 28.92 35.73 14.23
CA ALA A 392 29.42 35.02 13.07
C ALA A 392 28.61 35.53 11.89
N LYS A 393 29.30 36.16 10.93
CA LYS A 393 28.75 36.55 9.63
C LYS A 393 27.82 35.43 9.15
N SER A 394 26.56 35.78 8.92
CA SER A 394 25.63 34.93 8.16
C SER A 394 26.43 34.40 6.97
N ARG A 395 26.73 33.10 6.98
CA ARG A 395 27.23 32.45 5.77
C ARG A 395 26.02 32.52 4.85
N SER A 396 25.94 33.62 4.09
CA SER A 396 25.15 33.70 2.88
C SER A 396 25.50 32.44 2.10
N LEU A 397 24.64 31.44 2.19
CA LEU A 397 24.70 30.26 1.35
C LEU A 397 24.65 30.83 -0.06
N ASN A 398 25.80 30.91 -0.75
CA ASN A 398 25.90 31.55 -2.06
C ASN A 398 24.71 31.13 -2.93
N LEU A 399 23.85 32.12 -3.17
CA LEU A 399 22.47 31.97 -3.61
C LEU A 399 22.45 31.91 -5.14
N VAL A 400 22.73 30.74 -5.68
CA VAL A 400 22.23 30.38 -7.02
C VAL A 400 20.71 30.28 -6.91
N CYS A 401 20.05 31.29 -7.47
CA CYS A 401 18.60 31.49 -7.56
C CYS A 401 17.90 30.22 -8.06
N CYS A 402 16.89 29.74 -7.33
CA CYS A 402 16.06 28.63 -7.75
C CYS A 402 15.01 29.15 -8.75
N GLN A 403 14.89 28.52 -9.92
CA GLN A 403 13.99 28.94 -11.01
C GLN A 403 12.55 28.41 -10.86
N CYS A 404 12.06 28.13 -9.65
CA CYS A 404 10.73 27.54 -9.40
C CYS A 404 9.60 28.59 -9.53
N ASN A 405 9.55 29.33 -10.63
CA ASN A 405 8.72 30.52 -10.78
C ASN A 405 7.21 30.20 -10.83
N LYS A 406 6.84 28.92 -11.03
CA LYS A 406 5.45 28.44 -11.09
C LYS A 406 4.94 27.85 -9.76
N LEU A 407 5.71 27.97 -8.68
CA LEU A 407 5.33 27.42 -7.38
C LEU A 407 4.13 28.19 -6.81
N LYS A 408 3.00 27.50 -6.64
CA LYS A 408 1.73 28.07 -6.18
C LYS A 408 1.48 27.82 -4.70
N SER A 409 1.92 26.67 -4.19
CA SER A 409 1.65 26.23 -2.81
C SER A 409 2.85 25.55 -2.19
N THR A 410 3.23 25.99 -1.00
CA THR A 410 4.27 25.35 -0.18
C THR A 410 3.71 25.04 1.19
N GLU A 411 3.57 23.76 1.52
CA GLU A 411 3.04 23.31 2.81
C GLU A 411 4.17 22.69 3.65
N ILE A 412 4.37 23.23 4.85
CA ILE A 412 5.37 22.75 5.80
C ILE A 412 4.65 22.29 7.06
N ILE A 413 4.65 20.98 7.29
CA ILE A 413 4.05 20.35 8.44
C ILE A 413 5.17 19.88 9.36
N TYR A 414 5.22 20.34 10.61
CA TYR A 414 6.36 20.08 11.50
C TYR A 414 5.93 19.70 12.92
N LYS A 415 6.77 18.87 13.57
CA LYS A 415 6.56 18.46 14.96
C LYS A 415 6.95 19.56 15.95
N LYS A 416 6.26 19.62 17.09
CA LYS A 416 6.60 20.51 18.22
C LYS A 416 8.08 20.37 18.64
N GLY A 417 8.85 21.44 18.49
CA GLY A 417 10.29 21.51 18.81
C GLY A 417 11.23 21.48 17.58
N GLY A 418 10.71 21.25 16.37
CA GLY A 418 11.50 21.34 15.15
C GLY A 418 11.94 22.77 14.83
N LYS A 419 13.23 22.99 14.55
CA LYS A 419 13.78 24.27 14.10
C LYS A 419 13.46 24.48 12.62
N VAL A 420 12.28 25.03 12.32
CA VAL A 420 11.82 25.27 10.93
C VAL A 420 12.45 26.52 10.29
N GLN A 421 13.13 27.36 11.09
CA GLN A 421 13.61 28.67 10.66
C GLN A 421 14.55 28.60 9.45
N GLU A 422 15.45 27.60 9.36
CA GLU A 422 16.34 27.46 8.21
C GLU A 422 15.60 27.04 6.93
N LEU A 423 14.59 26.17 7.04
CA LEU A 423 13.76 25.79 5.91
C LEU A 423 12.92 26.96 5.43
N VAL A 424 12.34 27.73 6.36
CA VAL A 424 11.59 28.94 6.01
C VAL A 424 12.49 29.96 5.35
N ASN A 425 13.69 30.24 5.89
CA ASN A 425 14.63 31.18 5.27
C ASN A 425 15.04 30.74 3.86
N PHE A 426 15.35 29.46 3.66
CA PHE A 426 15.66 28.91 2.35
C PHE A 426 14.48 29.00 1.36
N LEU A 427 13.25 28.75 1.83
CA LEU A 427 12.07 28.85 0.98
C LEU A 427 11.62 30.30 0.75
N LEU A 428 11.95 31.23 1.65
CA LEU A 428 11.78 32.67 1.44
C LEU A 428 12.69 33.17 0.32
N ASP A 429 13.92 32.65 0.23
CA ASP A 429 14.79 32.93 -0.91
C ASP A 429 14.19 32.44 -2.24
N ILE A 430 13.41 31.35 -2.20
CA ILE A 430 12.65 30.84 -3.35
C ILE A 430 11.37 31.67 -3.60
N SER A 431 10.76 32.24 -2.55
CA SER A 431 9.57 33.10 -2.70
C SER A 431 9.89 34.38 -3.49
N HIS A 432 11.14 34.86 -3.44
CA HIS A 432 11.59 35.96 -4.30
C HIS A 432 11.51 35.65 -5.80
N SER A 433 11.64 34.37 -6.20
CA SER A 433 11.45 33.94 -7.59
C SER A 433 10.04 33.43 -7.90
N ALA A 434 9.20 33.19 -6.88
CA ALA A 434 7.83 32.68 -7.00
C ALA A 434 6.84 33.51 -6.16
N PRO A 435 6.43 34.71 -6.65
CA PRO A 435 5.62 35.66 -5.87
C PRO A 435 4.19 35.20 -5.59
N GLU A 436 3.65 34.25 -6.37
CA GLU A 436 2.30 33.70 -6.18
C GLU A 436 2.24 32.53 -5.17
N ASN A 437 3.39 32.13 -4.60
CA ASN A 437 3.49 30.99 -3.70
C ASN A 437 2.82 31.27 -2.35
N LYS A 438 1.75 30.52 -2.04
CA LYS A 438 1.14 30.51 -0.70
C LYS A 438 1.89 29.52 0.19
N MET A 439 2.60 30.06 1.18
CA MET A 439 3.32 29.24 2.16
C MET A 439 2.47 29.03 3.41
N THR A 440 2.19 27.77 3.74
CA THR A 440 1.46 27.36 4.96
C THR A 440 2.39 26.61 5.91
N LEU A 441 2.33 26.99 7.19
CA LEU A 441 3.10 26.39 8.27
C LEU A 441 2.12 25.76 9.27
N THR A 442 2.09 24.44 9.32
CA THR A 442 1.18 23.69 10.18
C THR A 442 1.98 22.92 11.23
N LYS A 443 1.65 23.17 12.50
CA LYS A 443 2.25 22.46 13.62
C LYS A 443 1.37 21.27 14.01
N VAL A 444 1.97 20.08 14.12
CA VAL A 444 1.34 18.81 14.52
C VAL A 444 1.94 18.22 15.78
#